data_AF-A0A0H4WRU1-F1
#
_entry.id   AF-A0A0H4WRU1-F1
#
_cell.length_a   1.000
_cell.length_b   1.000
_cell.length_c   1.000
_cell.angle_alpha   90.00
_cell.angle_beta   90.00
_cell.angle_gamma   90.00
#
_symmetry.space_group_name_H-M   'P 1'
#
loop_
_entity.id
_entity.type
_entity.pdbx_description
1 polymer ?
#
loop_
_entity_poly.entity_id
_entity_poly.type
_entity_poly.pdbx_seq_one_letter_code
_entity_poly.pdbx_strand_id
1 'polypeptide(L)'
;MVAGSELLEQRHMNLSLALATAALLSAEPSSTLPAGHPVIPPGTQASPARPGAAMPEGHPPTEGVAPSINPEQLPPGHPPMSGTGRAPPSADELLRQLDSTEGLADREKTFEIAASLGRLYYVNGRNTEALTYLQQALSRARPTRELFLAQRKKLGKAAMPTAEAAGCGFTVNMPVEEMGAVAQTRAQKGDAAGAAACSRAALAPVLDVAVMQANAHYLSNDSAKALAAYDAVLEVEPRHEDALYSRAALLFETKGDDVAALKEAGAGFEALVAAHPDSYRASMAKRMAGLVEETVRAGGRKKLVASRAEDRRIRLSQAPTAAAPDAPRPLSQDMVDAVKNTERTPELEQGLAKLVEEGEALLAKGNYQEALANYTRVVPFQPENGRAKAGMAWALVGLERPMAARVWGVAVQSDPLSVEKLGDTLKAKGDEKGAKALWAKLAADAPEYPNKASLQEKLGK
;
A
#
# COMPACT_ATOMS: atom_id res chain seq x y z
N MET A 1 -17.30 -21.21 -18.96
CA MET A 1 -16.63 -20.03 -19.55
C MET A 1 -16.88 -18.74 -18.75
N VAL A 2 -17.05 -18.79 -17.41
CA VAL A 2 -17.33 -17.60 -16.59
C VAL A 2 -16.25 -17.32 -15.54
N ALA A 3 -15.41 -18.30 -15.18
CA ALA A 3 -14.35 -18.13 -14.16
C ALA A 3 -13.08 -17.39 -14.64
N GLY A 4 -13.00 -17.01 -15.92
CA GLY A 4 -11.83 -16.34 -16.50
C GLY A 4 -11.86 -14.81 -16.44
N SER A 5 -13.05 -14.22 -16.26
CA SER A 5 -13.24 -12.76 -16.24
C SER A 5 -13.04 -12.16 -14.84
N GLU A 6 -13.45 -12.86 -13.78
CA GLU A 6 -13.33 -12.36 -12.39
C GLU A 6 -11.87 -12.24 -11.91
N LEU A 7 -10.99 -13.14 -12.37
CA LEU A 7 -9.56 -13.12 -12.03
C LEU A 7 -8.76 -12.03 -12.78
N LEU A 8 -9.28 -11.55 -13.92
CA LEU A 8 -8.75 -10.37 -14.59
C LEU A 8 -9.23 -9.09 -13.90
N GLU A 9 -10.52 -8.99 -13.55
CA GLU A 9 -11.07 -7.82 -12.84
C GLU A 9 -10.40 -7.60 -11.47
N GLN A 10 -10.21 -8.66 -10.67
CA GLN A 10 -9.53 -8.54 -9.37
C GLN A 10 -8.07 -8.08 -9.45
N ARG A 11 -7.39 -8.32 -10.59
CA ARG A 11 -6.00 -7.89 -10.82
C ARG A 11 -5.91 -6.47 -11.38
N HIS A 12 -6.88 -6.03 -12.18
CA HIS A 12 -7.02 -4.63 -12.55
C HIS A 12 -7.30 -3.78 -11.31
N MET A 13 -8.14 -4.28 -10.40
CA MET A 13 -8.51 -3.60 -9.15
C MET A 13 -7.31 -3.35 -8.22
N ASN A 14 -6.33 -4.26 -8.14
CA ASN A 14 -5.16 -4.10 -7.25
C ASN A 14 -4.15 -3.04 -7.75
N LEU A 15 -4.07 -2.76 -9.04
CA LEU A 15 -3.20 -1.70 -9.58
C LEU A 15 -3.90 -0.34 -9.59
N SER A 16 -5.20 -0.31 -9.90
CA SER A 16 -6.04 0.88 -9.73
C SER A 16 -6.10 1.31 -8.26
N LEU A 17 -6.07 0.36 -7.31
CA LEU A 17 -5.96 0.65 -5.88
C LEU A 17 -4.58 1.20 -5.50
N ALA A 18 -3.49 0.77 -6.15
CA ALA A 18 -2.14 1.30 -5.91
C ALA A 18 -1.95 2.74 -6.43
N LEU A 19 -2.62 3.11 -7.52
CA LEU A 19 -2.63 4.49 -8.04
C LEU A 19 -3.63 5.38 -7.29
N ALA A 20 -4.80 4.86 -6.90
CA ALA A 20 -5.76 5.59 -6.05
C ALA A 20 -5.22 5.83 -4.64
N THR A 21 -4.46 4.88 -4.07
CA THR A 21 -3.76 5.07 -2.80
C THR A 21 -2.58 6.03 -2.96
N ALA A 22 -1.83 6.02 -4.07
CA ALA A 22 -0.81 7.04 -4.32
C ALA A 22 -1.40 8.46 -4.44
N ALA A 23 -2.59 8.63 -5.04
CA ALA A 23 -3.30 9.91 -5.12
C ALA A 23 -3.81 10.39 -3.75
N LEU A 24 -4.24 9.47 -2.88
CA LEU A 24 -4.64 9.75 -1.49
C LEU A 24 -3.43 10.03 -0.57
N LEU A 25 -2.29 9.35 -0.77
CA LEU A 25 -1.06 9.61 0.01
C LEU A 25 -0.31 10.88 -0.45
N SER A 26 -0.50 11.36 -1.68
CA SER A 26 -0.03 12.68 -2.11
C SER A 26 -0.84 13.85 -1.55
N ALA A 27 -1.92 13.57 -0.80
CA ALA A 27 -2.71 14.57 -0.09
C ALA A 27 -2.23 14.81 1.36
N GLU A 28 -1.09 14.24 1.77
CA GLU A 28 -0.49 14.61 3.04
C GLU A 28 0.03 16.05 2.99
N PRO A 29 -0.28 16.89 4.01
CA PRO A 29 0.30 18.21 4.10
C PRO A 29 1.81 18.07 4.14
N SER A 30 2.52 18.91 3.38
CA SER A 30 3.97 18.99 3.35
C SER A 30 4.56 18.75 4.74
N SER A 31 5.36 17.69 4.89
CA SER A 31 6.02 17.31 6.15
C SER A 31 7.08 18.31 6.63
N THR A 32 7.13 19.50 6.05
CA THR A 32 7.82 20.65 6.61
C THR A 32 6.87 21.39 7.51
N LEU A 33 6.86 21.00 8.79
CA LEU A 33 6.28 21.83 9.85
C LEU A 33 6.91 23.23 9.79
N PRO A 34 6.14 24.30 10.05
CA PRO A 34 6.66 25.67 10.04
C PRO A 34 7.88 25.84 10.96
N ALA A 35 8.78 26.76 10.61
CA ALA A 35 9.93 27.09 11.46
C ALA A 35 9.46 27.51 12.87
N GLY A 36 9.85 26.74 13.89
CA GLY A 36 9.48 26.95 15.29
C GLY A 36 8.69 25.83 15.96
N HIS A 37 8.32 24.77 15.24
CA HIS A 37 7.67 23.60 15.86
C HIS A 37 8.65 22.80 16.75
N PRO A 38 8.28 22.39 17.97
CA PRO A 38 9.14 21.55 18.81
C PRO A 38 9.39 20.19 18.17
N VAL A 39 10.62 19.66 18.35
CA VAL A 39 11.06 18.39 17.76
C VAL A 39 10.23 17.23 18.33
N ILE A 40 9.58 16.46 17.45
CA ILE A 40 8.86 15.25 17.85
C ILE A 40 9.90 14.13 18.09
N PRO A 41 9.93 13.48 19.27
CA PRO A 41 10.86 12.39 19.52
C PRO A 41 10.58 11.19 18.60
N PRO A 42 11.63 10.50 18.11
CA PRO A 42 11.44 9.30 17.30
C PRO A 42 10.70 8.22 18.08
N GLY A 43 9.63 7.67 17.50
CA GLY A 43 8.82 6.59 18.08
C GLY A 43 7.38 6.97 18.50
N THR A 44 6.95 8.22 18.26
CA THR A 44 5.59 8.63 18.57
C THR A 44 4.64 8.19 17.45
N GLN A 45 3.92 7.07 17.64
CA GLN A 45 2.83 6.66 16.75
C GLN A 45 1.49 7.22 17.26
N ALA A 46 0.66 7.73 16.35
CA ALA A 46 -0.72 8.06 16.66
C ALA A 46 -1.50 6.75 16.93
N SER A 47 -1.95 6.56 18.16
CA SER A 47 -2.77 5.40 18.53
C SER A 47 -4.19 5.56 17.97
N PRO A 48 -4.76 4.57 17.26
CA PRO A 48 -6.15 4.63 16.86
C PRO A 48 -7.04 4.39 18.08
N ALA A 49 -7.98 5.30 18.34
CA ALA A 49 -8.93 5.18 19.44
C ALA A 49 -9.76 3.88 19.31
N ARG A 50 -9.75 3.03 20.35
CA ARG A 50 -10.70 1.92 20.50
C ARG A 50 -12.04 2.49 21.03
N PRO A 51 -13.21 2.15 20.45
CA PRO A 51 -14.48 2.46 21.06
C PRO A 51 -14.74 1.49 22.22
N GLY A 52 -14.90 2.01 23.44
CA GLY A 52 -15.45 1.25 24.58
C GLY A 52 -14.59 1.10 25.83
N ALA A 53 -13.42 1.75 25.93
CA ALA A 53 -12.71 1.80 27.22
C ALA A 53 -13.33 2.90 28.10
N ALA A 54 -13.77 2.53 29.31
CA ALA A 54 -14.27 3.47 30.31
C ALA A 54 -13.22 4.55 30.61
N MET A 55 -13.65 5.81 30.59
CA MET A 55 -12.79 6.96 30.81
C MET A 55 -12.30 7.01 32.28
N PRO A 56 -11.08 7.52 32.54
CA PRO A 56 -10.53 7.61 33.89
C PRO A 56 -11.40 8.44 34.84
N GLU A 57 -11.36 8.08 36.12
CA GLU A 57 -12.12 8.71 37.20
C GLU A 57 -11.72 10.19 37.35
N GLY A 58 -12.69 11.11 37.16
CA GLY A 58 -12.49 12.56 37.16
C GLY A 58 -12.87 13.28 35.86
N HIS A 59 -13.30 12.56 34.82
CA HIS A 59 -13.79 13.19 33.59
C HIS A 59 -15.21 13.76 33.79
N PRO A 60 -15.48 15.03 33.41
CA PRO A 60 -16.82 15.60 33.55
C PRO A 60 -17.83 14.86 32.65
N PRO A 61 -19.08 14.65 33.12
CA PRO A 61 -20.09 13.92 32.38
C PRO A 61 -20.52 14.73 31.15
N THR A 62 -20.40 14.13 29.96
CA THR A 62 -20.88 14.73 28.71
C THR A 62 -22.35 14.38 28.50
N GLU A 63 -23.23 15.01 29.26
CA GLU A 63 -24.61 15.22 28.86
C GLU A 63 -24.86 16.72 28.83
N GLY A 64 -24.77 17.32 27.64
CA GLY A 64 -25.03 18.75 27.44
C GLY A 64 -24.16 19.36 26.35
N VAL A 65 -24.76 20.30 25.61
CA VAL A 65 -24.23 21.12 24.50
C VAL A 65 -22.71 21.32 24.54
N ALA A 66 -22.06 21.15 23.38
CA ALA A 66 -20.62 21.30 23.17
C ALA A 66 -20.04 22.52 23.93
N PRO A 67 -18.94 22.36 24.68
CA PRO A 67 -18.40 23.44 25.47
C PRO A 67 -17.93 24.57 24.55
N SER A 68 -18.35 25.79 24.87
CA SER A 68 -17.78 27.02 24.29
C SER A 68 -16.31 27.11 24.68
N ILE A 69 -15.41 26.91 23.70
CA ILE A 69 -13.97 27.03 23.88
C ILE A 69 -13.63 28.51 24.08
N ASN A 70 -12.97 28.83 25.19
CA ASN A 70 -12.55 30.20 25.52
C ASN A 70 -11.39 30.62 24.59
N PRO A 71 -11.52 31.70 23.79
CA PRO A 71 -10.53 32.09 22.77
C PRO A 71 -9.11 32.37 23.31
N GLU A 72 -9.00 32.64 24.62
CA GLU A 72 -7.75 33.04 25.28
C GLU A 72 -6.85 31.85 25.69
N GLN A 73 -7.31 30.60 25.53
CA GLN A 73 -6.56 29.38 25.93
C GLN A 73 -5.97 28.60 24.75
N LEU A 74 -5.98 29.15 23.52
CA LEU A 74 -5.45 28.43 22.36
C LEU A 74 -3.92 28.55 22.25
N PRO A 75 -3.21 27.48 21.83
CA PRO A 75 -1.77 27.50 21.65
C PRO A 75 -1.32 28.58 20.64
N PRO A 76 -0.11 29.13 20.79
CA PRO A 76 0.45 30.07 19.82
C PRO A 76 0.50 29.43 18.41
N GLY A 77 -0.13 30.07 17.42
CA GLY A 77 -0.17 29.60 16.03
C GLY A 77 -1.45 28.86 15.62
N HIS A 78 -2.43 28.69 16.51
CA HIS A 78 -3.76 28.20 16.10
C HIS A 78 -4.42 29.19 15.12
N PRO A 79 -5.02 28.72 14.00
CA PRO A 79 -5.75 29.59 13.09
C PRO A 79 -6.85 30.35 13.85
N PRO A 80 -7.11 31.64 13.54
CA PRO A 80 -8.10 32.40 14.28
C PRO A 80 -9.45 31.69 14.23
N MET A 81 -9.98 31.36 15.40
CA MET A 81 -11.39 30.97 15.51
C MET A 81 -12.20 32.12 14.91
N SER A 82 -13.15 31.81 14.04
CA SER A 82 -14.04 32.84 13.50
C SER A 82 -14.59 33.65 14.67
N GLY A 83 -14.53 35.00 14.61
CA GLY A 83 -14.93 35.91 15.71
C GLY A 83 -16.40 35.78 16.15
N THR A 84 -17.10 34.74 15.68
CA THR A 84 -18.48 34.35 15.97
C THR A 84 -18.57 33.18 16.95
N GLY A 85 -17.45 32.58 17.37
CA GLY A 85 -17.43 31.41 18.26
C GLY A 85 -17.90 30.11 17.58
N ARG A 86 -18.11 30.12 16.26
CA ARG A 86 -18.45 28.93 15.47
C ARG A 86 -17.18 28.24 14.97
N ALA A 87 -17.21 26.91 14.98
CA ALA A 87 -16.19 26.09 14.33
C ALA A 87 -16.06 26.48 12.85
N PRO A 88 -14.85 26.42 12.26
CA PRO A 88 -14.68 26.64 10.83
C PRO A 88 -15.54 25.63 10.04
N PRO A 89 -16.12 26.05 8.89
CA PRO A 89 -16.97 25.17 8.10
C PRO A 89 -16.17 23.98 7.59
N SER A 90 -16.81 22.81 7.57
CA SER A 90 -16.27 21.60 6.96
C SER A 90 -16.08 21.75 5.44
N ALA A 91 -15.26 20.89 4.83
CA ALA A 91 -15.09 20.86 3.39
C ALA A 91 -16.43 20.67 2.65
N ASP A 92 -17.32 19.83 3.19
CA ASP A 92 -18.66 19.60 2.63
C ASP A 92 -19.55 20.84 2.70
N GLU A 93 -19.51 21.59 3.81
CA GLU A 93 -20.27 22.84 3.94
C GLU A 93 -19.77 23.90 2.98
N LEU A 94 -18.45 24.04 2.85
CA LEU A 94 -17.83 24.95 1.89
C LEU A 94 -18.20 24.57 0.45
N LEU A 95 -18.10 23.30 0.09
CA LEU A 95 -18.46 22.82 -1.25
C LEU A 95 -19.93 23.07 -1.58
N ARG A 96 -20.85 22.83 -0.63
CA ARG A 96 -22.28 23.14 -0.84
C ARG A 96 -22.51 24.64 -1.04
N GLN A 97 -21.83 25.49 -0.28
CA GLN A 97 -21.92 26.94 -0.46
C GLN A 97 -21.41 27.36 -1.85
N LEU A 98 -20.25 26.83 -2.27
CA LEU A 98 -19.68 27.11 -3.59
C LEU A 98 -20.59 26.62 -4.72
N ASP A 99 -21.15 25.43 -4.62
CA ASP A 99 -22.09 24.88 -5.60
C ASP A 99 -23.38 25.72 -5.70
N SER A 100 -23.84 26.27 -4.59
CA SER A 100 -25.02 27.15 -4.55
C SER A 100 -24.75 28.57 -5.09
N THR A 101 -23.50 28.90 -5.38
CA THR A 101 -23.10 30.23 -5.85
C THR A 101 -23.32 30.36 -7.36
N GLU A 102 -24.36 31.09 -7.76
CA GLU A 102 -24.71 31.28 -9.17
C GLU A 102 -23.58 31.92 -10.00
N GLY A 103 -23.26 31.27 -11.13
CA GLY A 103 -22.23 31.72 -12.07
C GLY A 103 -20.80 31.58 -11.54
N LEU A 104 -20.57 30.89 -10.41
CA LEU A 104 -19.21 30.67 -9.90
C LEU A 104 -18.34 29.94 -10.93
N ALA A 105 -18.90 28.94 -11.62
CA ALA A 105 -18.19 28.21 -12.65
C ALA A 105 -17.75 29.13 -13.80
N ASP A 106 -18.58 30.07 -14.24
CA ASP A 106 -18.36 30.83 -15.47
C ASP A 106 -17.52 32.10 -15.29
N ARG A 107 -17.43 32.62 -14.07
CA ARG A 107 -16.64 33.85 -13.79
C ARG A 107 -15.16 33.63 -14.02
N GLU A 108 -14.50 34.61 -14.65
CA GLU A 108 -13.04 34.64 -14.72
C GLU A 108 -12.42 34.70 -13.32
N LYS A 109 -11.32 33.99 -13.16
CA LYS A 109 -10.58 33.87 -11.90
C LYS A 109 -9.08 34.03 -12.20
N THR A 110 -8.33 34.51 -11.22
CA THR A 110 -6.86 34.41 -11.28
C THR A 110 -6.43 32.95 -11.26
N PHE A 111 -5.17 32.68 -11.62
CA PHE A 111 -4.61 31.33 -11.52
C PHE A 111 -4.82 30.74 -10.13
N GLU A 112 -4.51 31.49 -9.07
CA GLU A 112 -4.47 31.03 -7.68
C GLU A 112 -5.87 30.66 -7.17
N ILE A 113 -6.88 31.48 -7.50
CA ILE A 113 -8.27 31.20 -7.10
C ILE A 113 -8.79 29.96 -7.82
N ALA A 114 -8.59 29.87 -9.14
CA ALA A 114 -9.02 28.71 -9.91
C ALA A 114 -8.28 27.42 -9.48
N ALA A 115 -6.98 27.50 -9.22
CA ALA A 115 -6.18 26.37 -8.74
C ALA A 115 -6.64 25.91 -7.35
N SER A 116 -6.99 26.84 -6.47
CA SER A 116 -7.49 26.53 -5.13
C SER A 116 -8.84 25.83 -5.17
N LEU A 117 -9.77 26.31 -6.01
CA LEU A 117 -11.06 25.63 -6.23
C LEU A 117 -10.84 24.25 -6.85
N GLY A 118 -10.03 24.15 -7.91
CA GLY A 118 -9.72 22.88 -8.55
C GLY A 118 -9.17 21.85 -7.56
N ARG A 119 -8.23 22.26 -6.70
CA ARG A 119 -7.69 21.42 -5.63
C ARG A 119 -8.75 21.01 -4.62
N LEU A 120 -9.58 21.93 -4.15
CA LEU A 120 -10.65 21.65 -3.19
C LEU A 120 -11.61 20.58 -3.73
N TYR A 121 -12.08 20.72 -4.96
CA TYR A 121 -12.97 19.72 -5.57
C TYR A 121 -12.24 18.38 -5.79
N TYR A 122 -10.98 18.41 -6.24
CA TYR A 122 -10.19 17.20 -6.51
C TYR A 122 -9.97 16.35 -5.25
N VAL A 123 -9.51 16.95 -4.16
CA VAL A 123 -9.24 16.20 -2.91
C VAL A 123 -10.50 15.63 -2.27
N ASN A 124 -11.67 16.18 -2.60
CA ASN A 124 -12.97 15.67 -2.18
C ASN A 124 -13.60 14.69 -3.22
N GLY A 125 -12.81 14.18 -4.17
CA GLY A 125 -13.23 13.18 -5.15
C GLY A 125 -14.16 13.69 -6.24
N ARG A 126 -14.42 15.01 -6.31
CA ARG A 126 -15.29 15.65 -7.30
C ARG A 126 -14.51 16.02 -8.55
N ASN A 127 -14.03 14.98 -9.25
CA ASN A 127 -13.07 15.12 -10.35
C ASN A 127 -13.63 15.92 -11.54
N THR A 128 -14.91 15.78 -11.86
CA THR A 128 -15.53 16.49 -12.99
C THR A 128 -15.57 17.99 -12.75
N GLU A 129 -15.99 18.41 -11.56
CA GLU A 129 -16.02 19.81 -11.14
C GLU A 129 -14.61 20.37 -10.95
N ALA A 130 -13.69 19.56 -10.43
CA ALA A 130 -12.28 19.92 -10.33
C ALA A 130 -11.70 20.25 -11.70
N LEU A 131 -11.96 19.44 -12.73
CA LEU A 131 -11.46 19.65 -14.09
C LEU A 131 -11.86 21.03 -14.65
N THR A 132 -13.07 21.51 -14.37
CA THR A 132 -13.51 22.85 -14.77
C THR A 132 -12.59 23.95 -14.22
N TYR A 133 -12.32 23.93 -12.93
CA TYR A 133 -11.51 24.96 -12.28
C TYR A 133 -10.00 24.79 -12.56
N LEU A 134 -9.50 23.54 -12.63
CA LEU A 134 -8.12 23.26 -13.02
C LEU A 134 -7.85 23.74 -14.46
N GLN A 135 -8.79 23.53 -15.38
CA GLN A 135 -8.69 24.05 -16.75
C GLN A 135 -8.67 25.58 -16.77
N GLN A 136 -9.48 26.25 -15.94
CA GLN A 136 -9.45 27.70 -15.82
C GLN A 136 -8.09 28.19 -15.35
N ALA A 137 -7.53 27.59 -14.29
CA ALA A 137 -6.20 27.93 -13.79
C ALA A 137 -5.14 27.79 -14.89
N LEU A 138 -5.10 26.63 -15.55
CA LEU A 138 -4.11 26.37 -16.60
C LEU A 138 -4.29 27.27 -17.83
N SER A 139 -5.49 27.79 -18.07
CA SER A 139 -5.71 28.78 -19.13
C SER A 139 -5.03 30.12 -18.82
N ARG A 140 -4.98 30.53 -17.54
CA ARG A 140 -4.25 31.74 -17.07
C ARG A 140 -2.74 31.61 -17.23
N ALA A 141 -2.20 30.40 -17.03
CA ALA A 141 -0.78 30.13 -17.18
C ALA A 141 -0.33 29.81 -18.62
N ARG A 142 -1.28 29.64 -19.56
CA ARG A 142 -1.00 29.24 -20.95
C ARG A 142 -0.02 30.20 -21.66
N PRO A 143 -0.16 31.54 -21.59
CA PRO A 143 0.78 32.45 -22.25
C PRO A 143 2.22 32.27 -21.76
N THR A 144 2.41 32.06 -20.45
CA THR A 144 3.74 31.82 -19.85
C THR A 144 4.34 30.50 -20.33
N ARG A 145 3.53 29.45 -20.49
CA ARG A 145 3.97 28.16 -21.05
C ARG A 145 4.37 28.27 -22.51
N GLU A 146 3.57 28.93 -23.34
CA GLU A 146 3.88 29.15 -24.75
C GLU A 146 5.17 29.97 -24.91
N LEU A 147 5.33 31.00 -24.08
CA LEU A 147 6.56 31.78 -24.01
C LEU A 147 7.76 30.89 -23.66
N PHE A 148 7.65 30.08 -22.61
CA PHE A 148 8.72 29.14 -22.21
C PHE A 148 9.16 28.27 -23.38
N LEU A 149 8.21 27.60 -24.06
CA LEU A 149 8.51 26.70 -25.16
C LEU A 149 9.16 27.43 -26.34
N ALA A 150 8.67 28.64 -26.67
CA ALA A 150 9.25 29.47 -27.72
C ALA A 150 10.70 29.88 -27.40
N GLN A 151 10.98 30.31 -26.17
CA GLN A 151 12.33 30.70 -25.75
C GLN A 151 13.26 29.49 -25.62
N ARG A 152 12.75 28.35 -25.13
CA ARG A 152 13.52 27.11 -25.07
C ARG A 152 13.92 26.63 -26.46
N LYS A 153 13.01 26.71 -27.44
CA LYS A 153 13.31 26.40 -28.84
C LYS A 153 14.39 27.32 -29.41
N LYS A 154 14.34 28.62 -29.12
CA LYS A 154 15.39 29.58 -29.54
C LYS A 154 16.75 29.27 -28.90
N LEU A 155 16.76 28.86 -27.64
CA LEU A 155 17.97 28.51 -26.89
C LEU A 155 18.60 27.18 -27.35
N GLY A 156 17.79 26.28 -27.91
CA GLY A 156 18.24 24.98 -28.40
C GLY A 156 18.86 24.13 -27.28
N LYS A 157 20.09 23.64 -27.52
CA LYS A 157 20.83 22.81 -26.55
C LYS A 157 21.56 23.61 -25.47
N ALA A 158 21.57 24.94 -25.55
CA ALA A 158 22.27 25.76 -24.58
C ALA A 158 21.63 25.59 -23.18
N ALA A 159 22.50 25.63 -22.16
CA ALA A 159 22.09 25.54 -20.78
C ALA A 159 21.22 26.74 -20.42
N MET A 160 20.16 26.47 -19.66
CA MET A 160 19.30 27.51 -19.11
C MET A 160 19.84 27.89 -17.72
N PRO A 161 19.99 29.19 -17.40
CA PRO A 161 20.38 29.61 -16.07
C PRO A 161 19.30 29.23 -15.03
N THR A 162 19.67 29.22 -13.75
CA THR A 162 18.69 29.10 -12.66
C THR A 162 17.87 30.39 -12.55
N ALA A 163 16.78 30.36 -11.79
CA ALA A 163 15.93 31.54 -11.59
C ALA A 163 16.68 32.66 -10.85
N GLU A 164 17.55 32.30 -9.92
CA GLU A 164 18.40 33.21 -9.15
C GLU A 164 19.46 33.82 -10.04
N ALA A 165 20.16 33.01 -10.83
CA ALA A 165 21.19 33.48 -11.76
C ALA A 165 20.59 34.36 -12.87
N ALA A 166 19.37 34.04 -13.31
CA ALA A 166 18.64 34.90 -14.23
C ALA A 166 18.20 36.21 -13.56
N GLY A 167 18.02 36.24 -12.23
CA GLY A 167 17.54 37.40 -11.49
C GLY A 167 16.04 37.65 -11.71
N CYS A 168 15.23 36.60 -11.62
CA CYS A 168 13.78 36.69 -11.89
C CYS A 168 13.03 37.57 -10.87
N GLY A 169 13.54 37.70 -9.64
CA GLY A 169 12.99 38.62 -8.64
C GLY A 169 11.63 38.23 -8.08
N PHE A 170 11.28 36.94 -8.14
CA PHE A 170 9.99 36.44 -7.65
C PHE A 170 9.93 36.44 -6.12
N THR A 171 8.78 36.80 -5.59
CA THR A 171 8.48 36.75 -4.16
C THR A 171 7.49 35.65 -3.85
N VAL A 172 7.44 35.24 -2.59
CA VAL A 172 6.38 34.35 -2.09
C VAL A 172 5.03 35.03 -2.35
N ASN A 173 4.07 34.29 -2.91
CA ASN A 173 2.72 34.75 -3.30
C ASN A 173 2.64 35.75 -4.47
N MET A 174 3.73 35.96 -5.23
CA MET A 174 3.60 36.72 -6.48
C MET A 174 2.66 35.97 -7.46
N PRO A 175 1.66 36.63 -8.08
CA PRO A 175 0.75 35.96 -9.00
C PRO A 175 1.46 35.36 -10.21
N VAL A 176 0.99 34.20 -10.69
CA VAL A 176 1.62 33.50 -11.83
C VAL A 176 1.62 34.37 -13.10
N GLU A 177 0.57 35.14 -13.33
CA GLU A 177 0.51 36.09 -14.45
C GLU A 177 1.57 37.19 -14.34
N GLU A 178 1.84 37.70 -13.14
CA GLU A 178 2.88 38.71 -12.91
C GLU A 178 4.28 38.14 -13.11
N MET A 179 4.52 36.92 -12.59
CA MET A 179 5.76 36.18 -12.86
C MET A 179 5.97 35.97 -14.37
N GLY A 180 4.89 35.65 -15.09
CA GLY A 180 4.88 35.52 -16.55
C GLY A 180 5.25 36.83 -17.27
N ALA A 181 4.75 37.96 -16.79
CA ALA A 181 5.05 39.29 -17.35
C ALA A 181 6.53 39.66 -17.22
N VAL A 182 7.21 39.26 -16.13
CA VAL A 182 8.66 39.42 -15.96
C VAL A 182 9.41 38.66 -17.05
N ALA A 183 9.04 37.40 -17.30
CA ALA A 183 9.65 36.59 -18.35
C ALA A 183 9.38 37.15 -19.75
N GLN A 184 8.17 37.66 -19.99
CA GLN A 184 7.79 38.31 -21.24
C GLN A 184 8.62 39.57 -21.51
N THR A 185 8.86 40.38 -20.49
CA THR A 185 9.70 41.59 -20.60
C THR A 185 11.13 41.24 -20.99
N ARG A 186 11.69 40.15 -20.46
CA ARG A 186 13.02 39.65 -20.84
C ARG A 186 13.05 39.18 -22.29
N ALA A 187 12.04 38.43 -22.70
CA ALA A 187 11.91 37.96 -24.07
C ALA A 187 11.88 39.11 -25.08
N GLN A 188 11.16 40.20 -24.75
CA GLN A 188 11.12 41.41 -25.59
C GLN A 188 12.47 42.13 -25.68
N LYS A 189 13.30 42.06 -24.62
CA LYS A 189 14.67 42.58 -24.61
C LYS A 189 15.69 41.66 -25.30
N GLY A 190 15.26 40.54 -25.87
CA GLY A 190 16.14 39.57 -26.53
C GLY A 190 16.89 38.63 -25.58
N ASP A 191 16.62 38.67 -24.27
CA ASP A 191 17.20 37.76 -23.27
C ASP A 191 16.46 36.42 -23.30
N ALA A 192 16.75 35.59 -24.31
CA ALA A 192 16.09 34.29 -24.49
C ALA A 192 16.38 33.32 -23.33
N ALA A 193 17.62 33.31 -22.81
CA ALA A 193 18.03 32.42 -21.74
C ALA A 193 17.37 32.78 -20.41
N GLY A 194 17.39 34.06 -20.03
CA GLY A 194 16.72 34.54 -18.84
C GLY A 194 15.19 34.49 -18.95
N ALA A 195 14.62 34.74 -20.13
CA ALA A 195 13.18 34.55 -20.35
C ALA A 195 12.77 33.09 -20.15
N ALA A 196 13.49 32.13 -20.74
CA ALA A 196 13.22 30.71 -20.53
C ALA A 196 13.34 30.31 -19.06
N ALA A 197 14.38 30.78 -18.35
CA ALA A 197 14.59 30.51 -16.94
C ALA A 197 13.45 31.06 -16.07
N CYS A 198 13.07 32.32 -16.26
CA CYS A 198 12.00 32.94 -15.49
C CYS A 198 10.62 32.37 -15.85
N SER A 199 10.36 31.99 -17.11
CA SER A 199 9.12 31.30 -17.45
C SER A 199 9.05 29.92 -16.78
N ARG A 200 10.13 29.14 -16.76
CA ARG A 200 10.13 27.84 -16.06
C ARG A 200 9.87 28.01 -14.57
N ALA A 201 10.51 29.00 -13.95
CA ALA A 201 10.30 29.31 -12.53
C ALA A 201 8.86 29.78 -12.25
N ALA A 202 8.27 30.60 -13.13
CA ALA A 202 6.88 31.04 -13.02
C ALA A 202 5.89 29.89 -13.15
N LEU A 203 6.24 28.85 -13.92
CA LEU A 203 5.43 27.66 -14.13
C LEU A 203 5.55 26.63 -13.00
N ALA A 204 6.50 26.75 -12.07
CA ALA A 204 6.66 25.80 -10.97
C ALA A 204 5.33 25.49 -10.22
N PRO A 205 4.56 26.48 -9.72
CA PRO A 205 3.26 26.21 -9.09
C PRO A 205 2.18 25.70 -10.06
N VAL A 206 2.38 25.89 -11.37
CA VAL A 206 1.46 25.45 -12.43
C VAL A 206 1.61 23.96 -12.70
N LEU A 207 2.81 23.39 -12.52
CA LEU A 207 3.07 21.97 -12.79
C LEU A 207 2.27 21.06 -11.86
N ASP A 208 2.15 21.39 -10.58
CA ASP A 208 1.33 20.63 -9.62
C ASP A 208 -0.16 20.64 -10.02
N VAL A 209 -0.66 21.78 -10.48
CA VAL A 209 -2.05 21.93 -10.96
C VAL A 209 -2.26 21.11 -12.23
N ALA A 210 -1.28 21.07 -13.13
CA ALA A 210 -1.33 20.28 -14.35
C ALA A 210 -1.28 18.77 -14.06
N VAL A 211 -0.44 18.32 -13.12
CA VAL A 211 -0.43 16.93 -12.64
C VAL A 211 -1.77 16.55 -12.03
N MET A 212 -2.36 17.44 -11.23
CA MET A 212 -3.69 17.22 -10.65
C MET A 212 -4.78 17.11 -11.72
N GLN A 213 -4.72 17.93 -12.77
CA GLN A 213 -5.63 17.81 -13.90
C GLN A 213 -5.45 16.47 -14.63
N ALA A 214 -4.21 16.03 -14.83
CA ALA A 214 -3.90 14.74 -15.45
C ALA A 214 -4.47 13.58 -14.61
N ASN A 215 -4.28 13.63 -13.29
CA ASN A 215 -4.88 12.66 -12.37
C ASN A 215 -6.42 12.69 -12.42
N ALA A 216 -7.04 13.88 -12.43
CA ALA A 216 -8.48 14.01 -12.51
C ALA A 216 -9.03 13.42 -13.83
N HIS A 217 -8.35 13.64 -14.96
CA HIS A 217 -8.69 12.98 -16.22
C HIS A 217 -8.60 11.46 -16.13
N TYR A 218 -7.55 10.92 -15.51
CA TYR A 218 -7.40 9.48 -15.31
C TYR A 218 -8.54 8.91 -14.45
N LEU A 219 -8.87 9.57 -13.33
CA LEU A 219 -9.97 9.16 -12.44
C LEU A 219 -11.34 9.29 -13.11
N SER A 220 -11.50 10.18 -14.08
CA SER A 220 -12.66 10.29 -14.96
C SER A 220 -12.61 9.34 -16.16
N ASN A 221 -11.71 8.35 -16.15
CA ASN A 221 -11.51 7.34 -17.20
C ASN A 221 -11.11 7.90 -18.58
N ASP A 222 -10.55 9.12 -18.62
CA ASP A 222 -10.01 9.75 -19.83
C ASP A 222 -8.49 9.65 -19.85
N SER A 223 -8.00 8.43 -20.07
CA SER A 223 -6.57 8.13 -20.11
C SER A 223 -5.81 8.89 -21.20
N ALA A 224 -6.49 9.23 -22.32
CA ALA A 224 -5.87 9.97 -23.41
C ALA A 224 -5.57 11.42 -23.00
N LYS A 225 -6.52 12.11 -22.37
CA LYS A 225 -6.27 13.47 -21.83
C LYS A 225 -5.29 13.44 -20.67
N ALA A 226 -5.33 12.41 -19.82
CA ALA A 226 -4.36 12.27 -18.74
C ALA A 226 -2.91 12.16 -19.27
N LEU A 227 -2.66 11.29 -20.26
CA LEU A 227 -1.35 11.17 -20.91
C LEU A 227 -0.89 12.50 -21.52
N ALA A 228 -1.76 13.17 -22.27
CA ALA A 228 -1.43 14.47 -22.88
C ALA A 228 -1.11 15.56 -21.82
N ALA A 229 -1.79 15.54 -20.68
CA ALA A 229 -1.52 16.46 -19.58
C ALA A 229 -0.17 16.17 -18.90
N TYR A 230 0.19 14.90 -18.69
CA TYR A 230 1.53 14.55 -18.20
C TYR A 230 2.64 14.89 -19.20
N ASP A 231 2.41 14.65 -20.49
CA ASP A 231 3.33 15.07 -21.55
C ASP A 231 3.55 16.58 -21.48
N ALA A 232 2.48 17.36 -21.29
CA ALA A 232 2.56 18.81 -21.20
C ALA A 232 3.39 19.31 -20.00
N VAL A 233 3.40 18.55 -18.88
CA VAL A 233 4.26 18.81 -17.71
C VAL A 233 5.71 18.49 -18.03
N LEU A 234 5.98 17.32 -18.63
CA LEU A 234 7.34 16.87 -18.97
C LEU A 234 7.99 17.71 -20.08
N GLU A 235 7.21 18.38 -20.93
CA GLU A 235 7.73 19.37 -21.87
C GLU A 235 8.34 20.60 -21.16
N VAL A 236 7.86 20.94 -19.96
CA VAL A 236 8.37 22.06 -19.15
C VAL A 236 9.46 21.61 -18.19
N GLU A 237 9.22 20.52 -17.48
CA GLU A 237 10.15 19.93 -16.52
C GLU A 237 10.34 18.43 -16.82
N PRO A 238 11.33 18.06 -17.66
CA PRO A 238 11.56 16.68 -18.06
C PRO A 238 11.90 15.73 -16.91
N ARG A 239 12.30 16.27 -15.75
CA ARG A 239 12.61 15.51 -14.54
C ARG A 239 11.49 15.59 -13.51
N HIS A 240 10.28 16.00 -13.87
CA HIS A 240 9.20 16.08 -12.90
C HIS A 240 8.83 14.69 -12.38
N GLU A 241 9.02 14.45 -11.08
CA GLU A 241 8.90 13.12 -10.49
C GLU A 241 7.51 12.50 -10.71
N ASP A 242 6.45 13.23 -10.35
CA ASP A 242 5.08 12.72 -10.47
C ASP A 242 4.67 12.44 -11.91
N ALA A 243 4.95 13.36 -12.83
CA ALA A 243 4.61 13.16 -14.23
C ALA A 243 5.38 12.00 -14.86
N LEU A 244 6.66 11.80 -14.53
CA LEU A 244 7.45 10.66 -15.00
C LEU A 244 6.83 9.34 -14.53
N TYR A 245 6.52 9.23 -13.23
CA TYR A 245 5.93 8.01 -12.67
C TYR A 245 4.54 7.74 -13.24
N SER A 246 3.64 8.72 -13.17
CA SER A 246 2.24 8.54 -13.51
C SER A 246 2.03 8.32 -15.00
N ARG A 247 2.78 9.03 -15.87
CA ARG A 247 2.75 8.77 -17.32
C ARG A 247 3.23 7.36 -17.65
N ALA A 248 4.36 6.94 -17.08
CA ALA A 248 4.91 5.61 -17.32
C ALA A 248 3.97 4.51 -16.85
N ALA A 249 3.40 4.65 -15.66
CA ALA A 249 2.39 3.73 -15.13
C ALA A 249 1.15 3.66 -16.02
N LEU A 250 0.65 4.82 -16.47
CA LEU A 250 -0.54 4.89 -17.31
C LEU A 250 -0.31 4.27 -18.70
N LEU A 251 0.86 4.47 -19.31
CA LEU A 251 1.25 3.80 -20.55
C LEU A 251 1.32 2.28 -20.37
N PHE A 252 1.92 1.81 -19.28
CA PHE A 252 1.99 0.38 -18.97
C PHE A 252 0.60 -0.25 -18.77
N GLU A 253 -0.30 0.49 -18.10
CA GLU A 253 -1.66 0.01 -17.83
C GLU A 253 -2.52 -0.03 -19.09
N THR A 254 -2.56 1.08 -19.85
CA THR A 254 -3.51 1.28 -20.95
C THR A 254 -2.99 0.78 -22.30
N LYS A 255 -1.66 0.74 -22.47
CA LYS A 255 -0.98 0.32 -23.70
C LYS A 255 -0.07 -0.89 -23.47
N GLY A 256 -0.43 -1.75 -22.52
CA GLY A 256 0.38 -2.90 -22.12
C GLY A 256 0.69 -3.95 -23.20
N ASP A 257 0.04 -3.90 -24.36
CA ASP A 257 0.35 -4.77 -25.51
C ASP A 257 1.11 -4.05 -26.64
N ASP A 258 1.25 -2.72 -26.56
CA ASP A 258 2.03 -1.92 -27.50
C ASP A 258 3.49 -1.85 -27.01
N VAL A 259 4.37 -2.57 -27.70
CA VAL A 259 5.79 -2.67 -27.34
C VAL A 259 6.50 -1.32 -27.41
N ALA A 260 6.08 -0.40 -28.28
CA ALA A 260 6.68 0.93 -28.34
C ALA A 260 6.28 1.75 -27.10
N ALA A 261 4.99 1.75 -26.75
CA ALA A 261 4.49 2.42 -25.56
C ALA A 261 5.09 1.83 -24.26
N LEU A 262 5.30 0.52 -24.22
CA LEU A 262 5.98 -0.13 -23.09
C LEU A 262 7.44 0.34 -22.97
N LYS A 263 8.18 0.47 -24.07
CA LYS A 263 9.54 1.01 -24.03
C LYS A 263 9.56 2.45 -23.52
N GLU A 264 8.60 3.27 -23.94
CA GLU A 264 8.43 4.62 -23.39
C GLU A 264 8.12 4.61 -21.89
N ALA A 265 7.27 3.70 -21.42
CA ALA A 265 6.99 3.54 -19.99
C ALA A 265 8.25 3.16 -19.21
N GLY A 266 9.04 2.21 -19.72
CA GLY A 266 10.31 1.81 -19.11
C GLY A 266 11.29 2.98 -19.00
N ALA A 267 11.46 3.74 -20.09
CA ALA A 267 12.30 4.94 -20.11
C ALA A 267 11.82 6.00 -19.09
N GLY A 268 10.51 6.16 -18.91
CA GLY A 268 9.96 7.07 -17.89
C GLY A 268 10.30 6.66 -16.45
N PHE A 269 10.18 5.36 -16.13
CA PHE A 269 10.59 4.85 -14.81
C PHE A 269 12.10 4.97 -14.57
N GLU A 270 12.92 4.67 -15.59
CA GLU A 270 14.37 4.84 -15.51
C GLU A 270 14.78 6.31 -15.34
N ALA A 271 14.13 7.22 -16.06
CA ALA A 271 14.36 8.65 -15.93
C ALA A 271 14.01 9.16 -14.52
N LEU A 272 12.94 8.64 -13.89
CA LEU A 272 12.62 8.95 -12.51
C LEU A 272 13.72 8.48 -11.57
N VAL A 273 14.16 7.22 -11.69
CA VAL A 273 15.20 6.66 -10.83
C VAL A 273 16.52 7.42 -10.98
N ALA A 274 16.86 7.86 -12.20
CA ALA A 274 18.06 8.63 -12.46
C ALA A 274 17.98 10.07 -11.94
N ALA A 275 16.81 10.69 -12.00
CA ALA A 275 16.60 12.07 -11.53
C ALA A 275 16.41 12.16 -10.01
N HIS A 276 15.75 11.17 -9.40
CA HIS A 276 15.30 11.17 -8.01
C HIS A 276 15.64 9.83 -7.32
N PRO A 277 16.93 9.49 -7.14
CA PRO A 277 17.33 8.19 -6.60
C PRO A 277 16.86 7.95 -5.15
N ASP A 278 16.69 9.03 -4.38
CA ASP A 278 16.28 8.99 -2.96
C ASP A 278 14.77 9.15 -2.75
N SER A 279 13.99 9.30 -3.83
CA SER A 279 12.54 9.37 -3.73
C SER A 279 11.96 8.05 -3.19
N TYR A 280 10.90 8.15 -2.39
CA TYR A 280 10.10 7.00 -1.97
C TYR A 280 9.56 6.18 -3.16
N ARG A 281 9.38 6.81 -4.33
CA ARG A 281 8.95 6.17 -5.57
C ARG A 281 10.08 5.46 -6.30
N ALA A 282 11.35 5.76 -6.04
CA ALA A 282 12.47 5.20 -6.79
C ALA A 282 12.51 3.66 -6.71
N SER A 283 12.26 3.09 -5.53
CA SER A 283 12.18 1.62 -5.34
C SER A 283 11.03 0.99 -6.13
N MET A 284 9.87 1.66 -6.19
CA MET A 284 8.74 1.19 -6.98
C MET A 284 9.03 1.31 -8.48
N ALA A 285 9.56 2.45 -8.93
CA ALA A 285 9.94 2.68 -10.31
C ALA A 285 10.96 1.65 -10.82
N LYS A 286 11.97 1.27 -10.02
CA LYS A 286 12.91 0.19 -10.36
C LYS A 286 12.19 -1.15 -10.61
N ARG A 287 11.25 -1.51 -9.72
CA ARG A 287 10.45 -2.74 -9.89
C ARG A 287 9.57 -2.68 -11.14
N MET A 288 8.95 -1.54 -11.40
CA MET A 288 8.12 -1.34 -12.58
C MET A 288 8.94 -1.36 -13.87
N ALA A 289 10.14 -0.78 -13.90
CA ALA A 289 11.05 -0.86 -15.04
C ALA A 289 11.42 -2.32 -15.37
N GLY A 290 11.74 -3.15 -14.36
CA GLY A 290 11.99 -4.58 -14.56
C GLY A 290 10.76 -5.32 -15.11
N LEU A 291 9.57 -5.03 -14.59
CA LEU A 291 8.33 -5.62 -15.09
C LEU A 291 8.05 -5.21 -16.55
N VAL A 292 8.28 -3.95 -16.89
CA VAL A 292 8.17 -3.44 -18.26
C VAL A 292 9.15 -4.19 -19.18
N GLU A 293 10.40 -4.37 -18.77
CA GLU A 293 11.40 -5.09 -19.55
C GLU A 293 10.96 -6.54 -19.82
N GLU A 294 10.50 -7.27 -18.81
CA GLU A 294 9.93 -8.61 -18.97
C GLU A 294 8.73 -8.61 -19.94
N THR A 295 7.87 -7.60 -19.83
CA THR A 295 6.68 -7.47 -20.67
C THR A 295 7.07 -7.19 -22.13
N VAL A 296 8.07 -6.34 -22.36
CA VAL A 296 8.63 -6.05 -23.68
C VAL A 296 9.27 -7.31 -24.28
N ARG A 297 10.06 -8.06 -23.50
CA ARG A 297 10.69 -9.32 -23.93
C ARG A 297 9.65 -10.36 -24.34
N ALA A 298 8.53 -10.44 -23.61
CA ALA A 298 7.41 -11.30 -23.98
C ALA A 298 6.62 -10.79 -25.20
N GLY A 299 6.86 -9.55 -25.65
CA GLY A 299 6.16 -8.93 -26.77
C GLY A 299 4.76 -8.42 -26.42
N GLY A 300 4.54 -8.02 -25.17
CA GLY A 300 3.29 -7.47 -24.66
C GLY A 300 2.74 -8.22 -23.44
N ARG A 301 1.85 -7.57 -22.70
CA ARG A 301 1.29 -8.06 -21.44
C ARG A 301 0.47 -9.32 -21.62
N LYS A 302 -0.34 -9.42 -22.68
CA LYS A 302 -1.09 -10.65 -22.99
C LYS A 302 -0.16 -11.84 -23.19
N LYS A 303 0.93 -11.65 -23.94
CA LYS A 303 1.93 -12.71 -24.19
C LYS A 303 2.70 -13.07 -22.92
N LEU A 304 3.06 -12.09 -22.10
CA LEU A 304 3.69 -12.35 -20.79
C LEU A 304 2.79 -13.21 -19.90
N VAL A 305 1.50 -12.87 -19.83
CA VAL A 305 0.52 -13.64 -19.05
C VAL A 305 0.37 -15.05 -19.62
N ALA A 306 0.25 -15.20 -20.94
CA ALA A 306 0.17 -16.49 -21.60
C ALA A 306 1.42 -17.35 -21.35
N SER A 307 2.61 -16.78 -21.49
CA SER A 307 3.88 -17.46 -21.20
C SER A 307 3.95 -17.90 -19.75
N ARG A 308 3.60 -17.05 -18.79
CA ARG A 308 3.61 -17.40 -17.37
C ARG A 308 2.56 -18.46 -17.01
N ALA A 309 1.41 -18.44 -17.70
CA ALA A 309 0.38 -19.47 -17.55
C ALA A 309 0.86 -20.81 -18.11
N GLU A 310 1.54 -20.80 -19.25
CA GLU A 310 2.13 -22.00 -19.85
C GLU A 310 3.29 -22.53 -19.01
N ASP A 311 4.21 -21.69 -18.53
CA ASP A 311 5.27 -22.10 -17.59
C ASP A 311 4.69 -22.70 -16.30
N ARG A 312 3.56 -22.17 -15.83
CA ARG A 312 2.83 -22.74 -14.70
C ARG A 312 2.24 -24.10 -15.07
N ARG A 313 1.61 -24.23 -16.23
CA ARG A 313 1.08 -25.51 -16.73
C ARG A 313 2.18 -26.54 -16.87
N ILE A 314 3.30 -26.19 -17.50
CA ILE A 314 4.47 -27.05 -17.66
C ILE A 314 4.99 -27.46 -16.30
N ARG A 315 5.24 -26.52 -15.37
CA ARG A 315 5.67 -26.85 -14.01
C ARG A 315 4.68 -27.75 -13.27
N LEU A 316 3.38 -27.59 -13.47
CA LEU A 316 2.36 -28.45 -12.86
C LEU A 316 2.26 -29.83 -13.56
N SER A 317 2.60 -29.92 -14.85
CA SER A 317 2.61 -31.18 -15.63
C SER A 317 3.91 -31.98 -15.45
N GLN A 318 5.01 -31.28 -15.19
CA GLN A 318 6.32 -31.84 -14.87
C GLN A 318 6.53 -31.96 -13.36
N ALA A 319 5.63 -31.36 -12.56
CA ALA A 319 5.51 -31.75 -11.17
C ALA A 319 5.30 -33.27 -11.20
N PRO A 320 6.14 -34.05 -10.52
CA PRO A 320 6.03 -35.51 -10.53
C PRO A 320 4.57 -35.87 -10.26
N THR A 321 3.98 -36.74 -11.10
CA THR A 321 2.64 -37.31 -10.92
C THR A 321 2.51 -37.64 -9.45
N ALA A 322 1.77 -36.80 -8.71
CA ALA A 322 1.80 -36.71 -7.25
C ALA A 322 2.93 -37.55 -6.63
N ALA A 323 4.07 -36.94 -6.27
CA ALA A 323 4.72 -37.42 -5.06
C ALA A 323 3.57 -37.62 -4.06
N ALA A 324 3.38 -38.87 -3.61
CA ALA A 324 2.14 -39.37 -3.01
C ALA A 324 1.43 -38.29 -2.18
N PRO A 325 0.08 -38.21 -2.17
CA PRO A 325 -0.71 -37.07 -1.66
C PRO A 325 -0.39 -36.58 -0.21
N ASP A 326 0.57 -37.20 0.45
CA ASP A 326 1.04 -36.96 1.80
C ASP A 326 2.54 -36.58 1.91
N ALA A 327 3.24 -36.12 0.87
CA ALA A 327 4.56 -35.49 1.07
C ALA A 327 4.38 -33.98 1.37
N PRO A 328 4.77 -33.48 2.57
CA PRO A 328 4.70 -32.05 2.85
C PRO A 328 5.64 -31.34 1.89
N ARG A 329 5.14 -30.29 1.23
CA ARG A 329 6.02 -29.40 0.47
C ARG A 329 7.09 -28.88 1.44
N PRO A 330 8.39 -29.00 1.11
CA PRO A 330 9.43 -28.39 1.93
C PRO A 330 9.14 -26.89 2.00
N LEU A 331 9.15 -26.34 3.21
CA LEU A 331 9.01 -24.90 3.41
C LEU A 331 10.16 -24.22 2.66
N SER A 332 9.83 -23.29 1.75
CA SER A 332 10.87 -22.50 1.12
C SER A 332 11.55 -21.61 2.17
N GLN A 333 12.80 -21.24 1.93
CA GLN A 333 13.53 -20.33 2.80
C GLN A 333 12.75 -19.03 3.05
N ASP A 334 12.13 -18.47 2.00
CA ASP A 334 11.27 -17.29 2.11
C ASP A 334 10.04 -17.50 3.03
N MET A 335 9.46 -18.70 3.03
CA MET A 335 8.34 -19.03 3.93
C MET A 335 8.82 -19.18 5.38
N VAL A 336 10.00 -19.77 5.59
CA VAL A 336 10.61 -19.88 6.91
C VAL A 336 10.96 -18.48 7.45
N ASP A 337 11.53 -17.63 6.60
CA ASP A 337 11.91 -16.27 6.97
C ASP A 337 10.67 -15.38 7.21
N ALA A 338 9.61 -15.53 6.42
CA ALA A 338 8.33 -14.85 6.67
C ALA A 338 7.72 -15.24 8.03
N VAL A 339 7.75 -16.52 8.39
CA VAL A 339 7.26 -16.99 9.70
C VAL A 339 8.13 -16.49 10.83
N LYS A 340 9.47 -16.52 10.69
CA LYS A 340 10.40 -16.00 11.71
C LYS A 340 10.28 -14.50 11.92
N ASN A 341 10.02 -13.74 10.85
CA ASN A 341 9.91 -12.28 10.89
C ASN A 341 8.49 -11.79 11.21
N THR A 342 7.52 -12.69 11.40
CA THR A 342 6.18 -12.32 11.86
C THR A 342 6.25 -11.94 13.34
N GLU A 343 5.82 -10.73 13.68
CA GLU A 343 5.77 -10.28 15.07
C GLU A 343 4.84 -11.19 15.91
N ARG A 344 5.35 -11.68 17.04
CA ARG A 344 4.59 -12.54 17.96
C ARG A 344 3.67 -11.68 18.83
N THR A 345 2.55 -11.24 18.26
CA THR A 345 1.54 -10.49 19.00
C THR A 345 0.77 -11.38 19.97
N PRO A 346 0.24 -10.84 21.09
CA PRO A 346 -0.61 -11.59 22.02
C PRO A 346 -1.82 -12.23 21.34
N GLU A 347 -2.40 -11.56 20.34
CA GLU A 347 -3.56 -12.04 19.58
C GLU A 347 -3.19 -13.25 18.72
N LEU A 348 -2.00 -13.27 18.12
CA LEU A 348 -1.49 -14.42 17.37
C LEU A 348 -1.26 -15.61 18.30
N GLU A 349 -0.61 -15.40 19.46
CA GLU A 349 -0.38 -16.47 20.43
C GLU A 349 -1.68 -17.08 20.96
N GLN A 350 -2.68 -16.24 21.26
CA GLN A 350 -4.01 -16.70 21.65
C GLN A 350 -4.69 -17.50 20.53
N GLY A 351 -4.60 -17.04 19.28
CA GLY A 351 -5.13 -17.77 18.13
C GLY A 351 -4.47 -19.13 17.92
N LEU A 352 -3.14 -19.22 18.10
CA LEU A 352 -2.40 -20.47 17.99
C LEU A 352 -2.75 -21.43 19.14
N ALA A 353 -2.87 -20.93 20.37
CA ALA A 353 -3.31 -21.74 21.52
C ALA A 353 -4.72 -22.32 21.29
N LYS A 354 -5.64 -21.50 20.76
CA LYS A 354 -6.99 -21.93 20.40
C LYS A 354 -6.99 -23.05 19.35
N LEU A 355 -6.15 -22.94 18.31
CA LEU A 355 -6.03 -23.99 17.29
C LEU A 355 -5.55 -25.32 17.88
N VAL A 356 -4.64 -25.30 18.86
CA VAL A 356 -4.21 -26.51 19.57
C VAL A 356 -5.38 -27.12 20.36
N GLU A 357 -6.13 -26.31 21.10
CA GLU A 357 -7.30 -26.79 21.87
C GLU A 357 -8.41 -27.36 20.99
N GLU A 358 -8.71 -26.70 19.87
CA GLU A 358 -9.64 -27.18 18.86
C GLU A 358 -9.15 -28.49 18.23
N GLY A 359 -7.85 -28.57 17.91
CA GLY A 359 -7.21 -29.78 17.40
C GLY A 359 -7.38 -30.98 18.33
N GLU A 360 -7.21 -30.79 19.64
CA GLU A 360 -7.40 -31.86 20.62
C GLU A 360 -8.88 -32.28 20.76
N ALA A 361 -9.80 -31.32 20.69
CA ALA A 361 -11.23 -31.61 20.67
C ALA A 361 -11.62 -32.41 19.42
N LEU A 362 -10.98 -32.14 18.28
CA LEU A 362 -11.18 -32.88 17.04
C LEU A 362 -10.57 -34.29 17.11
N LEU A 363 -9.38 -34.44 17.71
CA LEU A 363 -8.77 -35.76 17.94
C LEU A 363 -9.68 -36.66 18.79
N ALA A 364 -10.22 -36.15 19.90
CA ALA A 364 -11.12 -36.92 20.77
C ALA A 364 -12.43 -37.34 20.06
N LYS A 365 -12.81 -36.64 18.98
CA LYS A 365 -13.97 -37.00 18.14
C LYS A 365 -13.60 -37.94 16.99
N GLY A 366 -12.32 -38.28 16.81
CA GLY A 366 -11.82 -39.05 15.67
C GLY A 366 -11.72 -38.24 14.37
N ASN A 367 -11.87 -36.91 14.41
CA ASN A 367 -11.74 -36.03 13.24
C ASN A 367 -10.28 -35.72 12.95
N TYR A 368 -9.50 -36.75 12.60
CA TYR A 368 -8.05 -36.65 12.51
C TYR A 368 -7.57 -35.71 11.38
N GLN A 369 -8.30 -35.57 10.27
CA GLN A 369 -7.91 -34.63 9.18
C GLN A 369 -7.98 -33.17 9.62
N GLU A 370 -9.08 -32.78 10.26
CA GLU A 370 -9.31 -31.41 10.72
C GLU A 370 -8.35 -31.07 11.86
N ALA A 371 -8.10 -32.03 12.76
CA ALA A 371 -7.08 -31.89 13.80
C ALA A 371 -5.68 -31.66 13.19
N LEU A 372 -5.30 -32.46 12.19
CA LEU A 372 -4.02 -32.31 11.50
C LEU A 372 -3.88 -30.93 10.84
N ALA A 373 -4.95 -30.41 10.23
CA ALA A 373 -4.96 -29.07 9.63
C ALA A 373 -4.67 -27.98 10.66
N ASN A 374 -5.26 -28.07 11.86
CA ASN A 374 -5.02 -27.13 12.95
C ASN A 374 -3.56 -27.17 13.43
N TYR A 375 -3.00 -28.36 13.67
CA TYR A 375 -1.60 -28.47 14.10
C TYR A 375 -0.59 -28.04 13.04
N THR A 376 -0.89 -28.28 11.76
CA THR A 376 -0.03 -27.85 10.63
C THR A 376 0.09 -26.32 10.56
N ARG A 377 -0.91 -25.58 11.06
CA ARG A 377 -0.86 -24.12 11.18
C ARG A 377 -0.05 -23.65 12.39
N VAL A 378 0.04 -24.46 13.45
CA VAL A 378 0.71 -24.08 14.71
C VAL A 378 2.20 -24.34 14.68
N VAL A 379 2.61 -25.51 14.18
CA VAL A 379 4.01 -25.97 14.22
C VAL A 379 5.02 -25.01 13.57
N PRO A 380 4.72 -24.32 12.44
CA PRO A 380 5.67 -23.35 11.88
C PRO A 380 5.97 -22.16 12.80
N PHE A 381 4.96 -21.65 13.52
CA PHE A 381 5.11 -20.49 14.43
C PHE A 381 5.62 -20.89 15.81
N GLN A 382 5.30 -22.10 16.26
CA GLN A 382 5.73 -22.64 17.53
C GLN A 382 6.40 -24.00 17.34
N PRO A 383 7.61 -24.04 16.75
CA PRO A 383 8.31 -25.28 16.46
C PRO A 383 8.68 -26.05 17.73
N GLU A 384 8.74 -25.42 18.90
CA GLU A 384 9.01 -26.09 20.19
C GLU A 384 7.75 -26.49 20.97
N ASN A 385 6.56 -26.29 20.40
CA ASN A 385 5.32 -26.68 21.07
C ASN A 385 5.12 -28.21 21.03
N GLY A 386 5.53 -28.88 22.11
CA GLY A 386 5.40 -30.33 22.30
C GLY A 386 3.96 -30.82 22.21
N ARG A 387 2.98 -30.04 22.69
CA ARG A 387 1.54 -30.35 22.62
C ARG A 387 1.04 -30.40 21.16
N ALA A 388 1.40 -29.41 20.35
CA ALA A 388 1.06 -29.37 18.93
C ALA A 388 1.75 -30.49 18.13
N LYS A 389 3.03 -30.78 18.44
CA LYS A 389 3.79 -31.89 17.83
C LYS A 389 3.17 -33.25 18.15
N ALA A 390 2.84 -33.50 19.42
CA ALA A 390 2.18 -34.73 19.86
C ALA A 390 0.81 -34.89 19.18
N GLY A 391 0.02 -33.81 19.12
CA GLY A 391 -1.28 -33.80 18.45
C GLY A 391 -1.18 -34.09 16.96
N MET A 392 -0.23 -33.46 16.26
CA MET A 392 0.06 -33.72 14.85
C MET A 392 0.47 -35.17 14.61
N ALA A 393 1.37 -35.69 15.44
CA ALA A 393 1.82 -37.08 15.36
C ALA A 393 0.66 -38.06 15.54
N TRP A 394 -0.18 -37.84 16.56
CA TRP A 394 -1.34 -38.69 16.82
C TRP A 394 -2.39 -38.61 15.70
N ALA A 395 -2.63 -37.42 15.13
CA ALA A 395 -3.50 -37.25 13.98
C ALA A 395 -3.01 -38.06 12.76
N LEU A 396 -1.69 -38.03 12.49
CA LEU A 396 -1.10 -38.80 11.40
C LEU A 396 -1.18 -40.30 11.63
N VAL A 397 -1.00 -40.75 12.88
CA VAL A 397 -1.17 -42.17 13.28
C VAL A 397 -2.62 -42.60 13.06
N GLY A 398 -3.60 -41.82 13.52
CA GLY A 398 -5.03 -42.12 13.35
C GLY A 398 -5.51 -42.11 11.89
N LEU A 399 -4.82 -41.38 11.02
CA LEU A 399 -5.06 -41.35 9.57
C LEU A 399 -4.25 -42.40 8.78
N GLU A 400 -3.42 -43.19 9.45
CA GLU A 400 -2.51 -44.17 8.83
C GLU A 400 -1.64 -43.57 7.72
N ARG A 401 -1.21 -42.31 7.89
CA ARG A 401 -0.42 -41.61 6.86
C ARG A 401 1.00 -42.22 6.80
N PRO A 402 1.63 -42.29 5.60
CA PRO A 402 2.97 -42.87 5.43
C PRO A 402 4.06 -42.24 6.33
N MET A 403 3.88 -40.98 6.71
CA MET A 403 4.82 -40.23 7.57
C MET A 403 4.58 -40.40 9.08
N ALA A 404 3.50 -41.07 9.49
CA ALA A 404 3.08 -41.15 10.89
C ALA A 404 4.19 -41.67 11.79
N ALA A 405 4.88 -42.75 11.39
CA ALA A 405 5.97 -43.34 12.17
C ALA A 405 7.13 -42.36 12.43
N ARG A 406 7.49 -41.55 11.43
CA ARG A 406 8.58 -40.58 11.55
C ARG A 406 8.20 -39.43 12.48
N VAL A 407 7.03 -38.82 12.26
CA VAL A 407 6.57 -37.67 13.07
C VAL A 407 6.27 -38.11 14.51
N TRP A 408 5.73 -39.30 14.69
CA TRP A 408 5.58 -39.95 16.00
C TRP A 408 6.93 -40.16 16.70
N GLY A 409 7.92 -40.71 16.00
CA GLY A 409 9.27 -40.88 16.54
C GLY A 409 9.88 -39.56 17.01
N VAL A 410 9.71 -38.48 16.23
CA VAL A 410 10.17 -37.14 16.63
C VAL A 410 9.45 -36.67 17.89
N ALA A 411 8.12 -36.74 17.94
CA ALA A 411 7.34 -36.28 19.10
C ALA A 411 7.74 -37.05 20.39
N VAL A 412 7.89 -38.37 20.28
CA VAL A 412 8.28 -39.24 21.39
C VAL A 412 9.72 -39.00 21.84
N GLN A 413 10.65 -38.75 20.92
CA GLN A 413 12.05 -38.48 21.27
C GLN A 413 12.24 -37.06 21.83
N SER A 414 11.52 -36.07 21.30
CA SER A 414 11.70 -34.68 21.70
C SER A 414 10.99 -34.33 23.00
N ASP A 415 9.76 -34.81 23.19
CA ASP A 415 8.93 -34.49 24.37
C ASP A 415 7.89 -35.59 24.62
N PRO A 416 8.31 -36.74 25.19
CA PRO A 416 7.41 -37.86 25.48
C PRO A 416 6.37 -37.52 26.56
N LEU A 417 6.62 -36.51 27.40
CA LEU A 417 5.66 -36.03 28.40
C LEU A 417 4.47 -35.33 27.76
N SER A 418 4.70 -34.53 26.71
CA SER A 418 3.59 -33.95 25.94
C SER A 418 2.74 -35.01 25.24
N VAL A 419 3.36 -36.12 24.80
CA VAL A 419 2.62 -37.27 24.24
C VAL A 419 1.76 -37.92 25.33
N GLU A 420 2.31 -38.19 26.51
CA GLU A 420 1.53 -38.72 27.64
C GLU A 420 0.34 -37.81 28.00
N LYS A 421 0.59 -36.50 28.14
CA LYS A 421 -0.43 -35.50 28.47
C LYS A 421 -1.52 -35.39 27.41
N LEU A 422 -1.19 -35.58 26.13
CA LEU A 422 -2.20 -35.64 25.08
C LEU A 422 -3.17 -36.80 25.33
N GLY A 423 -2.67 -37.97 25.73
CA GLY A 423 -3.54 -39.09 26.12
C GLY A 423 -4.44 -38.75 27.31
N ASP A 424 -3.92 -38.04 28.32
CA ASP A 424 -4.72 -37.56 29.45
C ASP A 424 -5.84 -36.62 28.98
N THR A 425 -5.52 -35.70 28.06
CA THR A 425 -6.49 -34.80 27.45
C THR A 425 -7.55 -35.54 26.63
N LEU A 426 -7.17 -36.55 25.86
CA LEU A 426 -8.12 -37.36 25.09
C LEU A 426 -9.10 -38.09 26.02
N LYS A 427 -8.59 -38.69 27.10
CA LYS A 427 -9.43 -39.32 28.13
C LYS A 427 -10.39 -38.31 28.77
N ALA A 428 -9.88 -37.13 29.15
CA ALA A 428 -10.70 -36.07 29.75
C ALA A 428 -11.79 -35.55 28.81
N LYS A 429 -11.55 -35.59 27.49
CA LYS A 429 -12.52 -35.21 26.44
C LYS A 429 -13.43 -36.36 26.01
N GLY A 430 -13.37 -37.52 26.67
CA GLY A 430 -14.28 -38.66 26.46
C GLY A 430 -13.76 -39.75 25.52
N ASP A 431 -12.55 -39.61 24.96
CA ASP A 431 -11.91 -40.62 24.10
C ASP A 431 -11.00 -41.55 24.90
N GLU A 432 -11.60 -42.39 25.74
CA GLU A 432 -10.84 -43.35 26.56
C GLU A 432 -10.14 -44.41 25.71
N LYS A 433 -10.73 -44.76 24.56
CA LYS A 433 -10.15 -45.75 23.63
C LYS A 433 -8.90 -45.20 22.96
N GLY A 434 -8.96 -43.97 22.42
CA GLY A 434 -7.81 -43.30 21.81
C GLY A 434 -6.72 -43.00 22.83
N ALA A 435 -7.07 -42.59 24.05
CA ALA A 435 -6.11 -42.39 25.13
C ALA A 435 -5.32 -43.67 25.45
N LYS A 436 -6.01 -44.81 25.63
CA LYS A 436 -5.35 -46.12 25.88
C LYS A 436 -4.47 -46.54 24.71
N ALA A 437 -4.91 -46.34 23.47
CA ALA A 437 -4.12 -46.65 22.28
C ALA A 437 -2.85 -45.80 22.20
N LEU A 438 -2.95 -44.50 22.52
CA LEU A 438 -1.83 -43.57 22.54
C LEU A 438 -0.80 -43.96 23.60
N TRP A 439 -1.22 -44.20 24.85
CA TRP A 439 -0.33 -44.62 25.92
C TRP A 439 0.32 -45.98 25.66
N ALA A 440 -0.42 -46.94 25.11
CA ALA A 440 0.13 -48.24 24.74
C ALA A 440 1.23 -48.09 23.67
N LYS A 441 0.99 -47.23 22.67
CA LYS A 441 1.98 -46.94 21.63
C LYS A 441 3.21 -46.21 22.20
N LEU A 442 3.01 -45.24 23.09
CA LEU A 442 4.11 -44.54 23.77
C LEU A 442 4.96 -45.50 24.61
N ALA A 443 4.32 -46.39 25.38
CA ALA A 443 5.02 -47.38 26.20
C ALA A 443 5.81 -48.41 25.36
N ALA A 444 5.32 -48.74 24.16
CA ALA A 444 6.01 -49.64 23.23
C ALA A 444 7.19 -48.96 22.54
N ASP A 445 7.00 -47.72 22.06
CA ASP A 445 7.98 -47.01 21.24
C ASP A 445 9.01 -46.21 22.08
N ALA A 446 8.77 -46.03 23.38
CA ALA A 446 9.69 -45.42 24.34
C ALA A 446 9.88 -46.27 25.62
N PRO A 447 10.59 -47.41 25.53
CA PRO A 447 10.77 -48.34 26.65
C PRO A 447 11.53 -47.76 27.84
N GLU A 448 12.34 -46.72 27.61
CA GLU A 448 13.15 -45.97 28.56
C GLU A 448 12.46 -44.69 29.09
N TYR A 449 11.16 -44.49 28.79
CA TYR A 449 10.43 -43.31 29.23
C TYR A 449 10.32 -43.24 30.77
N PRO A 450 10.75 -42.15 31.43
CA PRO A 450 10.80 -42.09 32.90
C PRO A 450 9.48 -42.36 33.62
N ASN A 451 8.33 -41.98 33.05
CA ASN A 451 7.01 -42.17 33.66
C ASN A 451 6.35 -43.52 33.29
N LYS A 452 7.13 -44.55 32.98
CA LYS A 452 6.63 -45.88 32.58
C LYS A 452 5.65 -46.49 33.59
N ALA A 453 5.87 -46.29 34.89
CA ALA A 453 4.96 -46.75 35.94
C ALA A 453 3.57 -46.09 35.83
N SER A 454 3.51 -44.79 35.53
CA SER A 454 2.23 -44.08 35.31
C SER A 454 1.51 -44.59 34.07
N LEU A 455 2.25 -44.88 32.98
CA LEU A 455 1.66 -45.49 31.78
C LEU A 455 1.11 -46.90 32.06
N GLN A 456 1.78 -47.71 32.89
CA GLN A 456 1.31 -49.04 33.27
C GLN A 456 0.00 -48.96 34.08
N GLU A 457 -0.07 -48.04 35.04
CA GLU A 457 -1.29 -47.77 35.82
C GLU A 457 -2.45 -47.33 34.90
N LYS A 458 -2.19 -46.38 33.98
CA LYS A 458 -3.18 -45.90 33.00
C LYS A 458 -3.67 -47.00 32.04
N LEU A 459 -2.85 -48.04 31.81
CA LEU A 459 -3.17 -49.20 31.00
C LEU A 459 -3.77 -50.36 31.81
N GLY A 460 -3.86 -50.24 33.14
CA GLY A 460 -4.39 -51.27 34.04
C GLY A 460 -3.49 -52.52 34.12
N LYS A 461 -2.16 -52.34 34.04
CA LYS A 461 -1.15 -53.40 34.07
C LYS A 461 -0.32 -53.38 35.34
#